data_AF-A0A7V8QYF9-F1
#
_entry.id   AF-A0A7V8QYF9-F1
#
_cell.length_a   1.000
_cell.length_b   1.000
_cell.length_c   1.000
_cell.angle_alpha   90.00
_cell.angle_beta   90.00
_cell.angle_gamma   90.00
#
_symmetry.space_group_name_H-M   'P 1'
#
loop_
_entity.id
_entity.type
_entity.pdbx_description
1 polymer ?
#
loop_
_entity_poly.entity_id
_entity_poly.type
_entity_poly.pdbx_seq_one_letter_code
_entity_poly.pdbx_strand_id
1 'polypeptide(L)'
;MALDPEKAFLDYSAADCSVQFWTANAPAVQFTSLEAAVRFAKDHGGRWEEIEITVHLPREDIAFATGKVHQLIDALPGDLRKKR
;
A
#
# COMPACT_ATOMS: atom_id res chain seq x y z
N MET A 1 -9.12 2.09 -15.02
CA MET A 1 -10.04 1.70 -13.94
C MET A 1 -9.65 2.47 -12.68
N ALA A 2 -10.63 3.07 -12.00
CA ALA A 2 -10.39 3.72 -10.71
C ALA A 2 -10.12 2.63 -9.64
N LEU A 3 -9.19 2.89 -8.73
CA LEU A 3 -8.99 2.06 -7.55
C LEU A 3 -10.12 2.40 -6.55
N ASP A 4 -10.73 1.38 -5.95
CA ASP A 4 -11.58 1.52 -4.77
C ASP A 4 -10.74 1.09 -3.54
N PRO A 5 -10.25 2.06 -2.74
CA PRO A 5 -9.35 1.76 -1.63
C PRO A 5 -10.00 0.92 -0.53
N GLU A 6 -11.28 1.18 -0.21
CA GLU A 6 -12.01 0.46 0.83
C GLU A 6 -12.19 -1.00 0.44
N LYS A 7 -12.58 -1.24 -0.81
CA LYS A 7 -12.67 -2.59 -1.36
C LYS A 7 -11.32 -3.30 -1.39
N ALA A 8 -10.24 -2.59 -1.74
CA ALA A 8 -8.90 -3.17 -1.77
C ALA A 8 -8.43 -3.62 -0.37
N PHE A 9 -8.66 -2.82 0.67
CA PHE A 9 -8.33 -3.22 2.04
C PHE A 9 -9.12 -4.43 2.53
N LEU A 10 -10.39 -4.57 2.12
CA LEU A 10 -11.22 -5.73 2.42
C LEU A 10 -10.72 -6.99 1.68
N ASP A 11 -10.57 -6.88 0.35
CA ASP A 11 -10.19 -8.00 -0.52
C ASP A 11 -8.80 -8.55 -0.18
N TYR A 12 -7.86 -7.69 0.24
CA TYR A 12 -6.45 -8.03 0.50
C TYR A 12 -6.07 -7.90 1.98
N SER A 13 -7.05 -8.02 2.87
CA SER A 13 -6.87 -7.90 4.33
C SER A 13 -5.88 -8.91 4.93
N ALA A 14 -5.71 -10.07 4.29
CA ALA A 14 -4.81 -11.15 4.72
C ALA A 14 -3.87 -11.64 3.61
N ALA A 15 -3.66 -10.82 2.57
CA ALA A 15 -2.75 -11.16 1.48
C ALA A 15 -1.32 -10.71 1.81
N ASP A 16 -0.34 -11.54 1.46
CA ASP A 16 1.06 -11.15 1.55
C ASP A 16 1.34 -10.00 0.58
N CYS A 17 2.05 -8.99 1.05
CA CYS A 17 2.35 -7.77 0.32
C CYS A 17 3.84 -7.45 0.41
N SER A 18 4.40 -6.86 -0.63
CA SER A 18 5.74 -6.26 -0.60
C SER A 18 5.65 -4.77 -0.88
N VAL A 19 6.47 -4.00 -0.17
CA VAL A 19 6.63 -2.56 -0.37
C VAL A 19 8.02 -2.31 -0.91
N GLN A 20 8.12 -1.65 -2.06
CA GLN A 20 9.38 -1.28 -2.67
C GLN A 20 9.41 0.22 -2.93
N PHE A 21 10.43 0.89 -2.41
CA PHE A 21 10.74 2.27 -2.74
C PHE A 21 11.70 2.27 -3.93
N TRP A 22 11.44 3.09 -4.94
CA TRP A 22 12.28 3.20 -6.14
C TRP A 22 13.52 4.09 -5.92
N THR A 23 13.97 4.19 -4.68
CA THR A 23 15.27 4.78 -4.34
C THR A 23 16.38 3.78 -4.69
N ALA A 24 17.56 4.28 -5.07
CA ALA A 24 18.65 3.43 -5.53
C ALA A 24 19.03 2.38 -4.46
N ASN A 25 18.71 1.10 -4.76
CA ASN A 25 19.02 -0.10 -3.97
C ASN A 25 18.24 -0.32 -2.66
N ALA A 26 17.04 0.24 -2.50
CA ALA A 26 16.19 -0.14 -1.36
C ALA A 26 15.60 -1.56 -1.56
N PRO A 27 15.79 -2.49 -0.60
CA PRO A 27 15.18 -3.81 -0.67
C PRO A 27 13.66 -3.73 -0.45
N ALA A 28 12.92 -4.64 -1.09
CA ALA A 28 11.49 -4.78 -0.84
C ALA A 28 11.22 -5.32 0.58
N VAL A 29 10.27 -4.73 1.30
CA VAL A 29 9.88 -5.13 2.66
C VAL A 29 8.55 -5.88 2.60
N GLN A 30 8.49 -7.04 3.25
CA GLN A 30 7.31 -7.92 3.23
C GLN A 30 6.37 -7.70 4.42
N PHE A 31 5.07 -7.84 4.17
CA PHE A 31 3.97 -7.71 5.12
C PHE A 31 2.91 -8.78 4.84
N THR A 32 2.14 -9.16 5.85
CA THR A 32 1.07 -10.17 5.72
C THR A 32 -0.32 -9.56 5.53
N SER A 33 -0.40 -8.26 5.22
CA SER A 33 -1.65 -7.57 4.90
C SER A 33 -1.39 -6.28 4.13
N LEU A 34 -2.35 -5.89 3.28
CA LEU A 34 -2.28 -4.62 2.55
C LEU A 34 -2.30 -3.41 3.50
N GLU A 35 -3.08 -3.46 4.58
CA GLU A 35 -3.14 -2.37 5.54
C GLU A 35 -1.77 -2.11 6.20
N ALA A 36 -1.07 -3.16 6.62
CA ALA A 36 0.26 -3.03 7.21
C ALA A 36 1.28 -2.46 6.21
N ALA A 37 1.25 -2.93 4.96
CA ALA A 37 2.10 -2.42 3.89
C ALA A 37 1.85 -0.92 3.62
N VAL A 38 0.58 -0.50 3.55
CA VAL A 38 0.22 0.91 3.31
C VAL A 38 0.57 1.81 4.50
N ARG A 39 0.43 1.31 5.73
CA ARG A 39 0.88 2.05 6.93
C ARG A 39 2.39 2.25 6.93
N PHE A 40 3.16 1.20 6.64
CA PHE A 40 4.61 1.31 6.50
C PHE A 40 5.00 2.29 5.41
N ALA A 41 4.38 2.20 4.23
CA ALA A 41 4.58 3.14 3.14
C ALA A 41 4.36 4.60 3.59
N LYS A 42 3.25 4.87 4.28
CA LYS A 42 2.95 6.21 4.81
C LYS A 42 4.03 6.71 5.78
N ASP A 43 4.43 5.88 6.73
CA ASP A 43 5.39 6.26 7.79
C ASP A 43 6.81 6.46 7.24
N HIS A 44 7.14 5.82 6.11
CA HIS A 44 8.45 5.87 5.45
C HIS A 44 8.49 6.78 4.21
N GLY A 45 7.59 7.77 4.12
CA GLY A 45 7.68 8.80 3.08
C GLY A 45 7.06 8.43 1.73
N GLY A 46 6.24 7.37 1.67
CA GLY A 46 5.52 6.94 0.48
C GLY A 46 4.47 7.92 -0.06
N ARG A 47 4.36 9.14 0.51
CA ARG A 47 3.64 10.28 -0.08
C ARG A 47 4.53 11.20 -0.93
N TRP A 48 5.85 11.09 -0.77
CA TRP A 48 6.84 11.99 -1.36
C TRP A 48 7.84 11.24 -2.25
N GLU A 49 8.00 9.93 -2.03
CA GLU A 49 8.89 9.08 -2.81
C GLU A 49 8.12 8.23 -3.83
N GLU A 50 8.82 7.77 -4.86
CA GLU A 50 8.30 6.76 -5.77
C GLU A 50 8.26 5.40 -5.06
N ILE A 51 7.07 4.81 -5.02
CA ILE A 51 6.79 3.61 -4.24
C ILE A 51 5.84 2.69 -4.98
N GLU A 52 6.05 1.39 -4.81
CA GLU A 52 5.14 0.35 -5.27
C GLU A 52 4.78 -0.57 -4.11
N ILE A 53 3.49 -0.93 -4.02
CA ILE A 53 3.03 -2.01 -3.15
C ILE A 53 2.51 -3.13 -4.04
N THR A 54 3.08 -4.32 -3.91
CA THR A 54 2.66 -5.51 -4.66
C THR A 54 1.95 -6.48 -3.73
N VAL A 55 0.72 -6.84 -4.06
CA VAL A 55 -0.05 -7.88 -3.38
C VAL A 55 0.20 -9.21 -4.08
N HIS A 56 0.62 -10.22 -3.33
CA HIS A 56 0.93 -11.55 -3.83
C HIS A 56 -0.28 -12.46 -3.67
N LEU A 57 -0.86 -12.90 -4.80
CA LEU A 57 -1.95 -13.87 -4.82
C LEU A 57 -1.46 -15.19 -5.42
N PRO A 58 -2.14 -16.32 -5.17
CA PRO A 58 -1.70 -17.63 -5.67
C PRO A 58 -1.57 -17.74 -7.20
N ARG A 59 -2.19 -16.84 -7.97
CA ARG A 59 -2.24 -16.89 -9.44
C ARG A 59 -1.61 -15.68 -10.12
N GLU A 60 -1.49 -14.56 -9.41
CA GLU A 60 -1.00 -13.30 -9.97
C GLU A 60 -0.56 -12.36 -8.86
N ASP A 61 0.28 -11.39 -9.24
CA ASP A 61 0.66 -10.28 -8.40
C ASP A 61 -0.08 -9.02 -8.86
N ILE A 62 -0.57 -8.23 -7.90
CA ILE A 62 -1.24 -6.96 -8.17
C ILE A 62 -0.36 -5.82 -7.66
N ALA A 63 0.23 -5.07 -8.59
CA ALA A 63 1.05 -3.90 -8.29
C ALA A 63 0.21 -2.61 -8.19
N PHE A 64 0.34 -1.93 -7.06
CA PHE A 64 -0.11 -0.56 -6.83
C PHE A 64 1.08 0.37 -6.95
N ALA A 65 1.22 1.05 -8.08
CA ALA A 65 2.22 2.11 -8.27
C ALA A 65 1.88 3.37 -7.45
N THR A 66 2.85 4.30 -7.33
CA THR A 66 2.83 5.50 -6.49
C THR A 66 1.47 6.20 -6.40
N GLY A 67 0.83 6.52 -7.53
CA GLY A 67 -0.45 7.22 -7.54
C GLY A 67 -1.61 6.45 -6.90
N LYS A 68 -1.60 5.11 -6.96
CA LYS A 68 -2.56 4.24 -6.26
C LYS A 68 -2.19 4.08 -4.79
N VAL A 69 -0.90 4.01 -4.46
CA VAL A 69 -0.43 3.97 -3.06
C VAL A 69 -0.87 5.23 -2.32
N HIS A 70 -0.78 6.41 -2.94
CA HIS A 70 -1.28 7.65 -2.35
C HIS A 70 -2.78 7.57 -2.03
N GLN A 71 -3.60 7.03 -2.95
CA GLN A 71 -5.04 6.83 -2.71
C GLN A 71 -5.31 5.86 -1.56
N LEU A 72 -4.52 4.79 -1.44
CA LEU A 72 -4.61 3.85 -0.32
C LEU A 72 -4.22 4.52 1.01
N ILE A 73 -3.15 5.32 1.02
CA ILE A 73 -2.71 6.07 2.21
C ILE A 73 -3.80 7.03 2.68
N ASP A 74 -4.44 7.75 1.75
CA ASP A 74 -5.50 8.71 2.06
C ASP A 74 -6.77 8.04 2.62
N ALA A 75 -6.99 6.77 2.27
CA ALA A 75 -8.13 5.97 2.70
C ALA A 75 -7.85 5.07 3.92
N LEU A 76 -6.68 5.18 4.56
CA LEU A 76 -6.32 4.32 5.69
C LEU A 76 -7.35 4.40 6.85
N PRO A 77 -7.93 3.26 7.28
CA PRO A 77 -8.87 3.24 8.39
C PRO A 77 -8.15 3.63 9.70
N GLY A 78 -8.58 4.75 10.28
CA GLY A 78 -8.02 5.32 11.51
C GLY A 78 -7.47 6.74 11.38
N ASP A 79 -7.09 7.19 10.18
CA ASP A 79 -6.60 8.57 9.97
C ASP A 79 -7.72 9.61 9.84
N LEU A 80 -8.93 9.16 9.49
CA LEU A 80 -10.16 9.97 9.44
C LEU A 80 -10.56 10.57 10.81
N ARG A 81 -9.89 10.21 11.92
CA ARG A 81 -10.12 10.80 13.25
C ARG A 81 -9.36 12.11 13.53
N LYS A 82 -8.56 12.64 12.60
CA LYS A 82 -7.83 13.91 12.80
C LYS A 82 -8.50 15.18 12.22
N LYS A 83 -9.80 15.15 11.93
CA LYS A 83 -10.58 16.33 11.49
C LYS A 83 -11.83 16.60 12.36
N ARG A 84 -11.73 16.49 13.68
CA ARG A 84 -12.74 17.06 14.59
C ARG A 84 -12.07 17.87 15.69
#